data_AF-A0A933XEK7-F1
#
_entry.id   AF-A0A933XEK7-F1
#
_cell.length_a   1.000
_cell.length_b   1.000
_cell.length_c   1.000
_cell.angle_alpha   90.00
_cell.angle_beta   90.00
_cell.angle_gamma   90.00
#
_symmetry.space_group_name_H-M   'P 1'
#
loop_
_entity.id
_entity.type
_entity.pdbx_description
1 polymer ?
#
loop_
_entity_poly.entity_id
_entity_poly.type
_entity_poly.pdbx_seq_one_letter_code
_entity_poly.pdbx_strand_id
1 'polypeptide(L)' 'MARIKLEDIINHLGYEVKRSLSNTIKKEFPELEFDQNKLFKVFLDNIGKEAKKWEQVPDDSVEKGDY' A
#
# COMPACT_ATOMS: atom_id res chain seq x y z
N MET A 1 -4.31 20.01 -6.39
CA MET A 1 -4.39 18.87 -5.47
C MET A 1 -5.23 17.80 -6.13
N ALA A 2 -4.63 16.64 -6.40
CA ALA A 2 -5.32 15.49 -6.95
C ALA A 2 -6.02 14.74 -5.80
N ARG A 3 -7.09 14.00 -6.15
CA ARG A 3 -7.75 13.10 -5.22
C ARG A 3 -7.46 11.67 -5.62
N ILE A 4 -6.97 10.89 -4.67
CA ILE A 4 -6.65 9.48 -4.87
C ILE A 4 -7.46 8.61 -3.91
N LYS A 5 -7.73 7.38 -4.33
CA LYS A 5 -8.20 6.33 -3.44
C LYS A 5 -7.00 5.46 -3.07
N LEU A 6 -6.45 5.70 -1.88
CA LEU A 6 -5.21 5.04 -1.46
C LEU A 6 -5.36 3.50 -1.44
N GLU A 7 -6.48 3.00 -0.93
CA GLU A 7 -6.78 1.57 -0.87
C GLU A 7 -6.79 0.93 -2.27
N ASP A 8 -7.50 1.54 -3.23
CA ASP A 8 -7.58 1.04 -4.62
C ASP A 8 -6.18 1.02 -5.27
N ILE A 9 -5.35 2.04 -5.03
CA ILE A 9 -3.98 2.11 -5.55
C ILE A 9 -3.11 1.00 -4.96
N ILE A 10 -3.15 0.81 -3.63
CA ILE A 10 -2.34 -0.23 -2.96
C ILE A 10 -2.78 -1.62 -3.41
N ASN A 11 -4.09 -1.84 -3.57
CA ASN A 11 -4.62 -3.09 -4.06
C ASN A 11 -4.22 -3.34 -5.53
N HIS A 12 -4.23 -2.31 -6.37
CA HIS A 12 -3.74 -2.38 -7.76
C HIS A 12 -2.25 -2.74 -7.82
N LEU A 13 -1.43 -2.15 -6.94
CA LEU A 13 0.00 -2.45 -6.77
C LEU A 13 0.25 -3.62 -5.81
N GLY A 14 -0.73 -4.51 -5.64
CA GLY A 14 -0.75 -5.48 -4.56
C GLY A 14 0.45 -6.44 -4.58
N TYR A 15 1.02 -6.75 -5.74
CA TYR A 15 2.21 -7.59 -5.84
C TYR A 15 3.45 -6.87 -5.29
N GLU A 16 3.71 -5.66 -5.78
CA GLU A 16 4.85 -4.83 -5.43
C GLU A 16 4.83 -4.45 -3.95
N VAL A 17 3.67 -4.00 -3.45
CA VAL A 17 3.51 -3.59 -2.05
C VAL A 17 3.66 -4.78 -1.11
N LYS A 18 3.03 -5.92 -1.43
CA LYS A 18 3.15 -7.15 -0.63
C LYS A 18 4.59 -7.66 -0.58
N ARG A 19 5.33 -7.59 -1.69
CA ARG A 19 6.75 -7.94 -1.73
C ARG A 19 7.59 -6.98 -0.89
N SER A 20 7.37 -5.67 -1.03
CA SER A 20 8.06 -4.64 -0.27
C SER A 20 7.87 -4.82 1.24
N LEU A 21 6.61 -4.97 1.68
CA LEU A 21 6.26 -5.18 3.09
C LEU A 21 6.96 -6.43 3.67
N SER A 22 7.02 -7.51 2.90
CA SER A 22 7.68 -8.75 3.34
C SER A 22 9.18 -8.60 3.46
N ASN A 23 9.81 -7.89 2.52
CA ASN A 23 11.24 -7.60 2.58
C ASN A 23 11.58 -6.73 3.79
N THR A 24 10.74 -5.74 4.10
CA THR A 24 10.91 -4.90 5.30
C THR A 24 10.88 -5.74 6.57
N ILE A 25 9.88 -6.62 6.75
CA ILE A 25 9.82 -7.47 7.94
C ILE A 25 11.01 -8.42 8.03
N LYS A 26 11.41 -9.06 6.93
CA LYS A 26 12.58 -9.95 6.93
C LYS A 26 13.89 -9.22 7.25
N LYS A 27 13.99 -7.94 6.89
CA LYS A 27 15.18 -7.13 7.17
C LYS A 27 15.25 -6.71 8.62
N GLU A 28 14.14 -6.23 9.18
CA GLU A 28 14.09 -5.71 10.55
C GLU A 28 13.92 -6.83 11.60
N PHE A 29 13.28 -7.95 11.21
CA PHE A 29 12.95 -9.09 12.07
C PHE A 29 13.30 -10.42 11.36
N PRO A 30 14.59 -10.73 11.15
CA PRO A 30 15.02 -11.87 10.32
C PRO A 30 14.58 -13.24 10.84
N GLU A 31 14.36 -13.37 12.14
CA GLU A 31 13.93 -14.61 12.81
C GLU A 31 12.39 -14.78 12.81
N LEU A 32 11.63 -13.76 12.39
CA LEU A 32 10.17 -13.80 12.44
C LEU A 32 9.59 -14.50 11.20
N GLU A 33 8.91 -15.62 11.41
CA GLU A 33 8.09 -16.25 10.39
C GLU A 33 6.70 -15.58 10.29
N PHE A 34 6.22 -15.37 9.07
CA PHE A 34 4.90 -14.78 8.83
C PHE A 34 4.30 -15.23 7.50
N ASP A 35 2.96 -15.22 7.46
CA ASP A 35 2.20 -15.39 6.21
C ASP A 35 2.08 -14.04 5.51
N GLN A 36 2.72 -13.94 4.35
CA GLN A 36 2.75 -12.73 3.52
C GLN A 36 1.35 -12.28 3.04
N ASN A 37 0.45 -13.21 2.74
CA ASN A 37 -0.92 -12.88 2.30
C ASN A 37 -1.75 -12.36 3.47
N LYS A 38 -1.68 -13.03 4.63
CA LYS A 38 -2.38 -12.61 5.84
C LYS A 38 -1.88 -11.25 6.31
N LEU A 39 -0.57 -11.03 6.30
CA LEU A 39 0.04 -9.77 6.65
C LEU A 39 -0.43 -8.63 5.74
N PHE A 40 -0.37 -8.83 4.42
CA PHE A 40 -0.80 -7.81 3.46
C PHE A 40 -2.29 -7.48 3.61
N LYS A 41 -3.13 -8.48 3.88
CA LYS A 41 -4.57 -8.25 4.14
C LYS A 41 -4.79 -7.38 5.38
N VAL A 42 -4.14 -7.71 6.50
CA VAL A 42 -4.25 -6.91 7.74
C VAL A 42 -3.70 -5.50 7.54
N PHE A 43 -2.61 -5.36 6.79
CA PHE A 43 -2.05 -4.07 6.43
C PHE A 43 -3.06 -3.22 5.63
N LEU A 44 -3.69 -3.79 4.60
CA LEU A 44 -4.70 -3.10 3.81
C LEU A 44 -5.93 -2.71 4.64
N ASP A 45 -6.41 -3.61 5.50
CA ASP A 45 -7.53 -3.35 6.42
C ASP A 45 -7.22 -2.17 7.37
N ASN A 46 -5.97 -2.06 7.84
CA ASN A 46 -5.56 -0.93 8.69
C ASN A 46 -5.47 0.36 7.88
N ILE A 47 -4.98 0.33 6.64
CA ILE A 47 -5.00 1.50 5.77
C ILE A 47 -6.42 1.99 5.54
N GLY A 48 -7.38 1.11 5.27
CA GLY A 48 -8.77 1.50 5.07
C GLY A 48 -9.44 2.13 6.31
N LYS A 49 -8.90 1.89 7.51
CA LYS A 49 -9.38 2.50 8.76
C LYS A 49 -8.74 3.85 9.04
N GLU A 50 -7.45 3.98 8.75
CA GLU A 50 -6.66 5.19 9.04
C GLU A 50 -6.79 6.24 7.94
N ALA A 51 -6.78 5.81 6.68
CA ALA A 51 -6.95 6.70 5.54
C ALA A 51 -8.42 6.99 5.28
N LYS A 52 -8.71 8.22 4.89
CA LYS A 52 -10.00 8.56 4.28
C LYS A 52 -10.11 7.81 2.95
N LYS A 53 -11.34 7.44 2.61
CA LYS A 53 -11.68 6.82 1.33
C LYS A 53 -11.12 7.59 0.11
N TRP A 54 -10.98 8.90 0.25
CA TRP A 54 -10.32 9.76 -0.73
C TRP A 54 -9.33 10.68 -0.02
N GLU A 55 -8.06 10.59 -0.42
CA GLU A 55 -6.99 11.44 0.07
C GLU A 55 -6.64 12.54 -0.93
N GLN A 56 -6.17 13.66 -0.41
CA GLN A 56 -5.64 14.75 -1.21
C GLN A 56 -4.13 14.63 -1.29
N VAL A 57 -3.60 14.61 -2.51
CA VAL A 57 -2.16 14.62 -2.76
C VAL A 57 -1.78 15.79 -3.67
N PRO A 58 -0.54 16.27 -3.61
CA PRO A 58 -0.01 17.22 -4.58
C PRO A 58 -0.21 16.75 -6.02
N ASP A 59 -0.48 17.69 -6.95
CA ASP A 59 -0.74 17.34 -8.36
C ASP A 59 0.51 16.75 -9.05
N ASP A 60 1.70 17.15 -8.60
CA ASP A 60 2.99 16.64 -9.09
C ASP A 60 3.27 15.18 -8.67
N SER A 61 2.51 14.64 -7.72
CA SER A 61 2.57 13.23 -7.32
C SER A 61 1.76 12.32 -8.25
N VAL A 62 1.01 12.89 -9.19
CA VAL A 62 0.14 12.17 -10.13
C VAL A 62 0.45 12.60 -11.55
N GLU A 63 1.14 11.74 -12.30
CA GLU A 63 1.28 11.91 -13.74
C GLU A 63 -0.03 11.45 -14.43
N LYS A 64 -0.62 12.34 -15.22
CA LYS A 64 -1.75 11.98 -16.09
C LYS A 64 -1.16 11.37 -17.35
N GLY A 65 -1.38 10.08 -17.57
CA GLY A 65 -1.03 9.45 -18.84
C GLY A 65 -1.93 9.95 -19.95
N ASP A 66 -1.34 10.35 -21.08
CA ASP A 66 -2.06 10.57 -22.34
C ASP A 66 -2.41 9.18 -22.93
N TYR A 67 -3.57 8.64 -22.56
CA TYR A 67 -4.13 7.40 -23.12
C TYR A 67 -5.30 7.69 -24.04
#